data_AF-A0A524JVZ2-F1
#
_entry.id   AF-A0A524JVZ2-F1
#
_cell.length_a   1.000
_cell.length_b   1.000
_cell.length_c   1.000
_cell.angle_alpha   90.00
_cell.angle_beta   90.00
_cell.angle_gamma   90.00
#
_symmetry.space_group_name_H-M   'P 1'
#
loop_
_entity.id
_entity.type
_entity.pdbx_description
1 polymer ?
#
loop_
_entity_poly.entity_id
_entity_poly.type
_entity_poly.pdbx_seq_one_letter_code
_entity_poly.pdbx_strand_id
1 'polypeptide(L)' 'MTTYIAQFTAKHRIIQVEQNSIFIWHQESGDIDTSLLEDKIKRESAVHFYELMAGNNYPISLGDITVSVWKTMPFNG' A
#
# COMPACT_ATOMS: atom_id res chain seq x y z
N MET A 1 5.49 20.60 -3.48
CA MET A 1 5.52 19.17 -3.83
C MET A 1 6.61 18.53 -3.00
N THR A 2 6.25 17.65 -2.07
CA THR A 2 7.17 17.02 -1.13
C THR A 2 7.08 15.51 -1.34
N THR A 3 8.23 14.85 -1.34
CA THR A 3 8.30 13.38 -1.37
C THR A 3 8.15 12.85 0.04
N TYR A 4 7.31 11.84 0.21
CA TYR A 4 7.05 11.19 1.49
C TYR A 4 7.34 9.69 1.36
N ILE A 5 7.62 9.09 2.51
CA ILE A 5 7.86 7.65 2.66
C ILE A 5 6.95 7.12 3.76
N ALA A 6 6.36 5.95 3.54
CA ALA A 6 5.48 5.28 4.48
C ALA A 6 5.93 3.83 4.67
N GLN A 7 5.96 3.39 5.93
CA GLN A 7 5.97 1.97 6.26
C GLN A 7 4.52 1.48 6.31
N PHE A 8 4.24 0.37 5.64
CA PHE A 8 2.91 -0.25 5.69
C PHE A 8 2.99 -1.77 5.77
N THR A 9 1.90 -2.34 6.26
CA THR A 9 1.59 -3.76 6.10
C THR A 9 0.31 -3.93 5.31
N ALA A 10 0.25 -4.87 4.38
CA ALA A 10 -0.97 -5.25 3.69
C ALA A 10 -1.29 -6.72 3.92
N LYS A 11 -2.58 -7.06 4.05
CA LYS A 11 -3.10 -8.42 4.22
C LYS A 11 -4.21 -8.67 3.22
N HIS A 12 -4.15 -9.80 2.52
CA HIS A 12 -5.27 -10.29 1.72
C HIS A 12 -6.14 -11.23 2.57
N ARG A 13 -7.45 -11.20 2.35
CA ARG A 13 -8.43 -11.99 3.11
C ARG A 13 -8.16 -13.49 3.10
N ILE A 14 -7.67 -14.04 1.99
CA ILE A 14 -7.50 -15.49 1.78
C ILE A 14 -6.03 -15.89 1.70
N ILE A 15 -5.17 -15.01 1.17
CA ILE A 15 -3.75 -15.36 0.95
C ILE A 15 -3.04 -15.13 2.28
N GLN A 16 -2.54 -16.20 2.89
CA GLN A 16 -1.92 -16.19 4.22
C GLN A 16 -0.47 -15.68 4.19
N VAL A 17 -0.24 -14.58 3.49
CA VAL A 17 1.05 -13.88 3.40
C VAL A 17 0.80 -12.40 3.69
N GLU A 18 1.66 -11.82 4.53
CA GLU A 18 1.63 -10.39 4.84
C GLU A 18 2.71 -9.69 4.00
N GLN A 19 2.32 -8.62 3.31
CA GLN A 19 3.27 -7.72 2.66
C GLN A 19 3.71 -6.68 3.69
N ASN A 20 4.96 -6.72 4.14
CA ASN A 20 5.57 -5.67 4.94
C ASN A 20 6.55 -4.90 4.04
N SER A 21 6.26 -3.62 3.79
CA SER A 21 6.98 -2.87 2.76
C SER A 21 6.99 -1.37 3.02
N ILE A 22 7.70 -0.67 2.14
CA ILE A 22 7.79 0.78 2.08
C ILE A 22 7.07 1.29 0.83
N PHE A 23 6.39 2.42 0.96
CA PHE A 23 5.75 3.13 -0.14
C PHE A 23 6.26 4.57 -0.19
N ILE A 24 6.72 5.01 -1.36
CA ILE A 24 7.19 6.38 -1.60
C ILE A 24 6.19 7.06 -2.53
N TRP A 25 5.77 8.28 -2.19
CA TRP A 25 4.87 9.06 -3.04
C TRP A 25 5.18 10.55 -2.97
N HIS A 26 4.60 11.29 -3.90
CA HIS A 26 4.67 12.75 -3.92
C HIS A 26 3.30 13.32 -3.53
N GLN A 27 3.29 14.35 -2.70
CA GLN A 27 2.08 15.09 -2.33
C GLN A 27 2.33 16.59 -2.46
N GLU A 28 1.28 17.33 -2.82
CA GLU A 28 1.26 18.77 -2.61
C GLU A 28 1.12 19.09 -1.11
N SER A 29 1.44 20.33 -0.73
CA SER A 29 1.43 20.75 0.67
C SER A 29 0.09 20.45 1.32
N GLY A 30 0.11 19.92 2.54
CA GLY A 30 -1.08 19.54 3.30
C GLY A 30 -0.80 18.39 4.24
N ASP A 31 -1.77 18.09 5.10
CA ASP A 31 -1.68 16.94 6.01
C ASP A 31 -1.81 15.62 5.24
N ILE A 32 -1.23 14.56 5.80
CA ILE A 32 -1.34 13.21 5.23
C ILE A 32 -2.68 12.62 5.67
N ASP A 33 -3.60 12.46 4.71
CA ASP A 33 -4.82 11.67 4.92
C ASP A 33 -4.47 10.18 4.81
N THR A 34 -4.54 9.49 5.94
CA THR A 34 -4.19 8.06 6.03
C THR A 34 -5.13 7.18 5.20
N SER A 35 -6.40 7.54 5.06
CA SER A 35 -7.37 6.75 4.28
C SER A 35 -7.04 6.84 2.79
N LEU A 36 -6.74 8.05 2.30
CA LEU A 36 -6.31 8.25 0.91
C LEU A 36 -4.98 7.55 0.62
N LEU A 37 -4.05 7.57 1.58
CA LEU A 37 -2.77 6.87 1.47
C LEU A 37 -2.94 5.35 1.43
N GLU A 38 -3.77 4.78 2.29
CA GLU A 38 -4.09 3.35 2.29
C GLU A 38 -4.69 2.91 0.96
N ASP A 39 -5.67 3.65 0.43
CA ASP A 39 -6.28 3.37 -0.85
C ASP A 39 -5.28 3.50 -2.01
N LYS A 40 -4.36 4.47 -1.93
CA LYS A 40 -3.27 4.61 -2.90
C LYS A 40 -2.33 3.40 -2.85
N ILE A 41 -1.91 2.97 -1.67
CA ILE A 41 -1.08 1.78 -1.47
C ILE A 41 -1.78 0.52 -2.00
N LYS A 42 -3.10 0.36 -1.75
CA LYS A 42 -3.87 -0.75 -2.30
C LYS A 42 -3.80 -0.80 -3.81
N ARG A 43 -4.05 0.34 -4.48
CA ARG A 43 -4.10 0.45 -5.95
C ARG A 43 -2.73 0.31 -6.61
N GLU A 44 -1.69 0.87 -6.00
CA GLU A 44 -0.38 1.02 -6.66
C GLU A 44 0.65 -0.03 -6.23
N SER A 45 0.40 -0.76 -5.13
CA SER A 45 1.35 -1.74 -4.62
C SER A 45 0.71 -3.06 -4.23
N ALA A 46 -0.24 -3.06 -3.28
CA ALA A 46 -0.66 -4.29 -2.64
C ALA A 46 -1.39 -5.25 -3.58
N VAL A 47 -2.25 -4.74 -4.47
CA VAL A 47 -2.96 -5.57 -5.46
C VAL A 47 -1.97 -6.34 -6.34
N HIS A 48 -0.95 -5.66 -6.85
CA HIS A 48 0.06 -6.27 -7.72
C HIS A 48 0.92 -7.29 -6.99
N PHE A 49 1.26 -7.03 -5.72
CA PHE A 49 1.96 -8.02 -4.89
C PHE A 49 1.15 -9.32 -4.79
N TYR A 50 -0.15 -9.24 -4.50
CA TYR A 50 -0.99 -10.43 -4.39
C TYR A 50 -1.31 -11.08 -5.73
N GLU A 51 -1.44 -10.32 -6.82
CA GLU A 51 -1.57 -10.84 -8.18
C GLU A 51 -0.35 -11.69 -8.56
N LEU A 52 0.86 -11.20 -8.26
CA LEU A 52 2.11 -11.93 -8.49
C LEU A 52 2.18 -13.22 -7.66
N MET A 53 1.68 -13.20 -6.42
CA MET A 53 1.67 -14.37 -5.55
C MET A 53 0.62 -15.42 -5.95
N ALA A 54 -0.56 -14.99 -6.38
CA ALA A 54 -1.66 -15.87 -6.76
C ALA A 54 -1.51 -16.45 -8.18
N GLY A 55 -0.77 -15.76 -9.05
CA GLY A 55 -0.69 -16.08 -10.46
C GLY A 55 -2.07 -16.03 -11.14
N ASN A 56 -2.33 -16.94 -12.08
CA ASN A 56 -3.59 -16.98 -12.82
C ASN A 56 -4.73 -17.74 -12.10
N ASN A 57 -4.50 -18.20 -10.86
CA ASN A 57 -5.42 -19.12 -10.18
C ASN A 57 -6.56 -18.41 -9.44
N TYR A 58 -6.40 -17.13 -9.12
CA TYR A 58 -7.37 -16.41 -8.29
C TYR A 58 -7.38 -14.91 -8.61
N PRO A 59 -8.54 -14.33 -8.96
CA PRO A 59 -8.65 -12.88 -9.20
C PRO A 59 -8.54 -12.12 -7.88
N ILE A 60 -7.64 -11.13 -7.83
CA ILE A 60 -7.43 -10.29 -6.65
C ILE A 60 -8.29 -9.03 -6.77
N SER A 61 -9.09 -8.77 -5.73
CA SER A 61 -9.89 -7.55 -5.60
C SER A 61 -9.29 -6.63 -4.55
N LEU A 62 -9.35 -5.32 -4.79
CA LEU A 62 -8.96 -4.31 -3.80
C LEU A 62 -9.75 -4.43 -2.50
N GLY A 63 -11.01 -4.86 -2.58
CA GLY A 63 -11.88 -5.04 -1.41
C GLY A 63 -11.45 -6.18 -0.49
N ASP A 64 -10.63 -7.12 -0.99
CA ASP A 64 -10.09 -8.22 -0.20
C ASP A 64 -8.75 -7.87 0.46
N ILE A 65 -8.24 -6.66 0.24
CA ILE A 65 -6.96 -6.19 0.77
C ILE A 65 -7.19 -5.14 1.86
N THR A 66 -6.62 -5.41 3.03
CA THR A 66 -6.51 -4.44 4.12
C THR A 66 -5.09 -3.91 4.17
N VAL A 67 -4.92 -2.58 4.22
CA VAL A 67 -3.63 -1.91 4.39
C VAL A 67 -3.64 -1.24 5.76
N SER A 68 -2.49 -1.23 6.43
CA SER A 68 -2.25 -0.48 7.64
C SER A 68 -0.97 0.30 7.49
N VAL A 69 -1.06 1.62 7.57
CA VAL A 69 0.11 2.52 7.54
C VAL A 69 0.59 2.75 8.97
N TRP A 70 1.87 2.47 9.22
CA TRP A 70 2.45 2.53 10.57
C TRP A 70 3.16 3.84 10.84
N LYS A 71 3.95 4.32 9.87
CA LYS A 71 4.78 5.52 10.00
C LYS A 71 4.85 6.22 8.66
N THR A 72 4.86 7.55 8.70
CA THR A 72 5.08 8.41 7.55
C THR A 72 6.10 9.49 7.89
N MET A 73 6.91 9.90 6.93
CA MET A 73 7.82 11.04 7.08
C MET A 73 8.17 11.65 5.72
N PRO A 74 8.61 12.92 5.67
CA PRO A 74 9.25 13.47 4.49
C PRO A 74 10.49 12.64 4.12
N PHE A 75 10.73 12.50 2.82
CA PHE A 75 11.83 11.71 2.26
C PHE A 75 12.55 12.53 1.19
N ASN A 76 13.87 12.68 1.31
CA ASN A 76 14.67 13.53 0.43
C ASN A 76 15.51 12.77 -0.61
N GLY A 77 15.35 11.43 -0.70
CA GLY A 77 16.22 10.58 -1.52
C GLY A 77 17.47 10.14 -0.77
#